data_AF-A0AAU7CGC3-F1
#
_entry.id   AF-A0AAU7CGC3-F1
#
_cell.length_a   1.000
_cell.length_b   1.000
_cell.length_c   1.000
_cell.angle_alpha   90.00
_cell.angle_beta   90.00
_cell.angle_gamma   90.00
#
_symmetry.space_group_name_H-M   'P 1'
#
loop_
_entity.id
_entity.type
_entity.pdbx_description
1 polymer ?
#
loop_
_entity_poly.entity_id
_entity_poly.type
_entity_poly.pdbx_seq_one_letter_code
_entity_poly.pdbx_strand_id
1 'polypeptide(L)'
;MPQEPSPATSSAPDRTVANSTCTACGCLCDDLIVKTEGGRIVEAVNACEIGRRWYFADHAHAGLPAATIEGQSVEPAAALDRAAEILTRARAPLVLGLTRTTTESVAAALAIADRIGAEIDPDTTEGDRARLFATQRVGRVSATLGEVKNRADVVLFWGVDPVVTHPRHWERYSVEPHGRFVPDGRAGRKVLVFDATRTATAERADEFFRVTPEAQFECLWTLRALVRGVPLDPNRVERATGLDLPTLKRLTETLKAARYGVWFYDSRLGDGPGGAARIEAALALVRDLNRFNRFVILGLGGPGNPAGAEAALTWQTGSPSSVSLARGWPRTMPGVTSAEALLAGRRADAALIVGDGEFSGLSAAARAHLERIPRIVIGSKATAQGNKATVALDAATYGIDAGGTVMRSDGVVLPLRPPLNPSTPTDREWLQALEARLHSHVS
;
A
#
# COMPACT_ATOMS: atom_id res chain seq x y z
N MET A 1 -13.49 -10.26 -34.31
CA MET A 1 -14.07 -11.05 -33.21
C MET A 1 -12.99 -11.23 -32.17
N PRO A 2 -13.13 -10.72 -30.94
CA PRO A 2 -12.21 -11.06 -29.86
C PRO A 2 -12.39 -12.54 -29.52
N GLN A 3 -11.29 -13.29 -29.44
CA GLN A 3 -11.32 -14.69 -29.03
C GLN A 3 -11.79 -14.80 -27.59
N GLU A 4 -12.81 -15.62 -27.35
CA GLU A 4 -13.24 -16.02 -26.01
C GLU A 4 -12.11 -16.79 -25.30
N PRO A 5 -11.83 -16.51 -24.02
CA PRO A 5 -10.78 -17.18 -23.28
C PRO A 5 -11.16 -18.65 -23.01
N SER A 6 -10.37 -19.57 -23.58
CA SER A 6 -10.53 -21.02 -23.40
C SER A 6 -9.88 -21.48 -22.08
N PRO A 7 -10.53 -22.33 -21.27
CA PRO A 7 -9.91 -22.90 -20.07
C PRO A 7 -8.83 -23.92 -20.48
N ALA A 8 -7.59 -23.71 -20.03
CA ALA A 8 -6.48 -24.61 -20.31
C ALA A 8 -6.48 -25.81 -19.35
N THR A 9 -6.72 -27.01 -19.88
CA THR A 9 -6.48 -28.29 -19.19
C THR A 9 -5.15 -28.89 -19.64
N SER A 10 -4.11 -28.71 -18.84
CA SER A 10 -2.85 -29.46 -18.94
C SER A 10 -2.15 -29.45 -17.58
N SER A 11 -1.65 -30.60 -17.12
CA SER A 11 -0.83 -30.71 -15.92
C SER A 11 0.37 -29.77 -16.06
N ALA A 12 0.36 -28.67 -15.29
CA ALA A 12 1.40 -27.66 -15.40
C ALA A 12 2.78 -28.29 -15.13
N PRO A 13 3.77 -28.07 -16.02
CA PRO A 13 5.11 -28.64 -15.85
C PRO A 13 5.74 -28.12 -14.57
N ASP A 14 6.66 -28.88 -13.99
CA ASP A 14 7.44 -28.41 -12.85
C ASP A 14 8.31 -27.22 -13.28
N ARG A 15 8.40 -26.20 -12.42
CA ARG A 15 9.07 -24.93 -12.76
C ARG A 15 9.84 -24.42 -11.56
N THR A 16 10.97 -23.78 -11.83
CA THR A 16 11.67 -22.95 -10.86
C THR A 16 11.72 -21.53 -11.41
N VAL A 17 11.08 -20.60 -10.70
CA VAL A 17 11.07 -19.17 -11.06
C VAL A 17 11.99 -18.43 -10.11
N ALA A 18 13.10 -17.93 -10.66
CA ALA A 18 14.03 -17.07 -9.94
C ALA A 18 13.58 -15.60 -9.98
N ASN A 19 13.97 -14.85 -8.95
CA ASN A 19 13.67 -13.43 -8.79
C ASN A 19 12.16 -13.13 -8.82
N SER A 20 11.35 -13.98 -8.19
CA SER A 20 9.93 -13.70 -8.02
C SER A 20 9.74 -12.56 -7.02
N THR A 21 8.76 -11.69 -7.28
CA THR A 21 8.46 -10.52 -6.46
C THR A 21 7.32 -10.86 -5.50
N CYS A 22 7.62 -10.89 -4.21
CA CYS A 22 6.64 -11.17 -3.15
C CYS A 22 5.80 -9.93 -2.82
N THR A 23 4.49 -10.02 -2.98
CA THR A 23 3.52 -8.92 -2.77
C THR A 23 2.90 -8.88 -1.37
N ALA A 24 3.40 -9.69 -0.44
CA ALA A 24 2.77 -9.88 0.87
C ALA A 24 2.92 -8.69 1.85
N CYS A 25 3.90 -7.80 1.67
CA CYS A 25 4.10 -6.58 2.46
C CYS A 25 4.79 -5.51 1.60
N GLY A 26 4.98 -4.30 2.15
CA GLY A 26 5.60 -3.17 1.44
C GLY A 26 7.06 -3.35 1.05
N CYS A 27 7.73 -4.42 1.51
CA CYS A 27 9.13 -4.71 1.15
C CYS A 27 9.33 -5.11 -0.31
N LEU A 28 8.30 -5.66 -0.96
CA LEU A 28 8.34 -6.23 -2.30
C LEU A 28 9.67 -6.94 -2.60
N CYS A 29 9.97 -7.98 -1.81
CA CYS A 29 11.21 -8.73 -1.98
C CYS A 29 11.20 -9.40 -3.36
N ASP A 30 12.28 -9.28 -4.12
CA ASP A 30 12.38 -9.65 -5.54
C ASP A 30 13.50 -10.69 -5.81
N ASP A 31 14.00 -11.34 -4.76
CA ASP A 31 15.03 -12.39 -4.77
C ASP A 31 14.47 -13.77 -4.41
N LEU A 32 13.15 -13.96 -4.48
CA LEU A 32 12.55 -15.25 -4.14
C LEU A 32 12.82 -16.25 -5.27
N ILE A 33 13.11 -17.48 -4.89
CA ILE A 33 13.16 -18.62 -5.80
C ILE A 33 11.96 -19.50 -5.45
N VAL A 34 10.99 -19.57 -6.36
CA VAL A 34 9.74 -20.28 -6.15
C VAL A 34 9.72 -21.51 -7.04
N LYS A 35 9.49 -22.69 -6.45
CA LYS A 35 9.37 -23.95 -7.17
C LYS A 35 7.92 -24.42 -7.18
N THR A 36 7.50 -24.93 -8.33
CA THR A 36 6.16 -25.46 -8.53
C THR A 36 6.24 -26.89 -9.02
N GLU A 37 5.37 -27.74 -8.48
CA GLU A 37 5.17 -29.13 -8.94
C GLU A 37 3.67 -29.37 -9.13
N GLY A 38 3.29 -29.96 -10.27
CA GLY A 38 1.88 -30.28 -10.57
C GLY A 38 0.92 -29.10 -10.44
N GLY A 39 1.36 -27.88 -10.80
CA GLY A 39 0.54 -26.66 -10.70
C GLY A 39 0.36 -26.09 -9.29
N ARG A 40 1.16 -26.52 -8.31
CA ARG A 40 1.17 -25.96 -6.94
C ARG A 40 2.55 -25.47 -6.58
N ILE A 41 2.62 -24.45 -5.72
CA ILE A 41 3.88 -23.96 -5.16
C ILE A 41 4.30 -24.90 -4.01
N VAL A 42 5.44 -25.57 -4.17
CA VAL A 42 5.96 -26.52 -3.16
C VAL A 42 7.13 -25.95 -2.37
N GLU A 43 7.82 -24.94 -2.91
CA GLU A 43 8.94 -24.29 -2.23
C GLU A 43 9.00 -22.80 -2.57
N ALA A 44 9.35 -21.99 -1.57
CA ALA A 44 9.61 -20.56 -1.71
C ALA A 44 10.87 -20.20 -0.89
N VAL A 45 12.04 -20.26 -1.55
CA VAL A 45 13.33 -19.92 -0.95
C VAL A 45 13.42 -18.41 -0.74
N ASN A 46 14.04 -17.99 0.36
CA ASN A 46 14.13 -16.59 0.84
C ASN A 46 12.81 -15.96 1.29
N ALA A 47 11.70 -16.69 1.28
CA ALA A 47 10.42 -16.17 1.79
C ALA A 47 10.44 -16.15 3.33
N CYS A 48 10.17 -14.98 3.92
CA CYS A 48 9.89 -14.90 5.36
C CYS A 48 8.54 -15.52 5.70
N GLU A 49 8.18 -15.58 6.99
CA GLU A 49 6.93 -16.20 7.42
C GLU A 49 5.68 -15.63 6.72
N ILE A 50 5.59 -14.29 6.60
CA ILE A 50 4.48 -13.64 5.88
C ILE A 50 4.49 -14.03 4.39
N GLY A 51 5.67 -14.03 3.77
CA GLY A 51 5.83 -14.44 2.36
C GLY A 51 5.49 -15.92 2.14
N ARG A 52 5.81 -16.80 3.09
CA ARG A 52 5.46 -18.23 3.04
C ARG A 52 3.95 -18.42 3.15
N ARG A 53 3.28 -17.70 4.05
CA ARG A 53 1.81 -17.69 4.13
C ARG A 53 1.20 -17.22 2.82
N TRP A 54 1.78 -16.19 2.19
CA TRP A 54 1.35 -15.74 0.87
C TRP A 54 1.53 -16.82 -0.20
N TYR A 55 2.73 -17.36 -0.41
CA TYR A 55 3.00 -18.33 -1.49
C TYR A 55 2.32 -19.69 -1.29
N PHE A 56 2.16 -20.16 -0.05
CA PHE A 56 1.55 -21.46 0.26
C PHE A 56 0.06 -21.37 0.61
N ALA A 57 -0.54 -20.18 0.54
CA ALA A 57 -1.99 -20.08 0.56
C ALA A 57 -2.59 -20.89 -0.61
N ASP A 58 -3.85 -21.28 -0.45
CA ASP A 58 -4.57 -21.88 -1.56
C ASP A 58 -4.86 -20.80 -2.61
N HIS A 59 -4.16 -20.89 -3.75
CA HIS A 59 -4.35 -20.05 -4.93
C HIS A 59 -5.11 -20.77 -6.04
N ALA A 60 -5.61 -21.98 -5.78
CA ALA A 60 -6.40 -22.69 -6.77
C ALA A 60 -7.77 -21.99 -6.93
N HIS A 61 -8.14 -21.76 -8.19
CA HIS A 61 -9.47 -21.34 -8.59
C HIS A 61 -10.36 -22.55 -8.95
N ALA A 62 -9.88 -23.78 -8.71
CA ALA A 62 -10.56 -25.00 -9.08
C ALA A 62 -11.94 -25.11 -8.40
N GLY A 63 -12.99 -25.28 -9.22
CA GLY A 63 -14.36 -25.39 -8.74
C GLY A 63 -15.06 -24.06 -8.48
N LEU A 64 -14.38 -22.92 -8.65
CA LEU A 64 -15.02 -21.61 -8.63
C LEU A 64 -15.55 -21.29 -10.03
N PRO A 65 -16.78 -20.75 -10.17
CA PRO A 65 -17.24 -20.24 -11.44
C PRO A 65 -16.47 -18.97 -11.80
N ALA A 66 -16.21 -18.76 -13.08
CA ALA A 66 -15.52 -17.55 -13.55
C ALA A 66 -16.32 -16.27 -13.23
N ALA A 67 -17.64 -16.36 -13.19
CA ALA A 67 -18.52 -15.25 -12.89
C ALA A 67 -19.77 -15.68 -12.12
N THR A 68 -20.27 -14.80 -11.24
CA THR A 68 -21.57 -14.95 -10.59
C THR A 68 -22.38 -13.66 -10.61
N ILE A 69 -23.71 -13.81 -10.61
CA ILE A 69 -24.67 -12.74 -10.31
C ILE A 69 -25.44 -13.16 -9.07
N GLU A 70 -25.38 -12.35 -8.01
CA GLU A 70 -26.02 -12.63 -6.71
C GLU A 70 -25.69 -14.04 -6.17
N GLY A 71 -24.45 -14.48 -6.39
CA GLY A 71 -23.95 -15.79 -5.97
C GLY A 71 -24.34 -16.96 -6.90
N GLN A 72 -25.15 -16.74 -7.94
CA GLN A 72 -25.48 -17.76 -8.93
C GLN A 72 -24.44 -17.76 -10.07
N SER A 73 -23.92 -18.94 -10.41
CA SER A 73 -23.00 -19.12 -11.54
C SER A 73 -23.67 -18.73 -12.85
N VAL A 74 -23.01 -17.90 -13.64
CA VAL A 74 -23.49 -17.45 -14.95
C VAL A 74 -22.34 -17.41 -15.96
N GLU A 75 -22.70 -17.30 -17.24
CA GLU A 75 -21.70 -17.04 -18.29
C GLU A 75 -21.02 -15.67 -18.09
N PRO A 76 -19.71 -15.56 -18.33
CA PRO A 76 -18.96 -14.31 -18.25
C PRO A 76 -19.60 -13.11 -18.96
N ALA A 77 -20.16 -13.33 -20.15
CA ALA A 77 -20.83 -12.28 -20.92
C ALA A 77 -22.03 -11.70 -20.17
N ALA A 78 -22.87 -12.55 -19.56
CA ALA A 78 -24.05 -12.11 -18.81
C ALA A 78 -23.66 -11.30 -17.55
N ALA A 79 -22.59 -11.72 -16.86
CA ALA A 79 -22.06 -10.97 -15.72
C ALA A 79 -21.51 -9.60 -16.12
N LEU A 80 -20.77 -9.54 -17.24
CA LEU A 80 -20.26 -8.27 -17.79
C LEU A 80 -21.38 -7.33 -18.23
N ASP A 81 -22.42 -7.85 -18.90
CA ASP A 81 -23.59 -7.05 -19.30
C ASP A 81 -24.33 -6.51 -18.07
N ARG A 82 -24.50 -7.35 -17.03
CA ARG A 82 -25.11 -6.92 -15.77
C ARG A 82 -24.27 -5.87 -15.03
N ALA A 83 -22.95 -6.03 -15.00
CA ALA A 83 -22.04 -5.05 -14.41
C ALA A 83 -22.11 -3.70 -15.17
N ALA A 84 -22.09 -3.75 -16.50
CA ALA A 84 -22.20 -2.56 -17.34
C ALA A 84 -23.55 -1.85 -17.15
N GLU A 85 -24.65 -2.59 -17.04
CA GLU A 85 -25.98 -2.04 -16.75
C GLU A 85 -26.01 -1.29 -15.41
N ILE A 86 -25.45 -1.89 -14.35
CA ILE A 86 -25.37 -1.27 -13.02
C ILE A 86 -24.57 0.03 -13.07
N LEU A 87 -23.38 0.00 -13.66
CA LEU A 87 -22.49 1.17 -13.72
C LEU A 87 -23.06 2.29 -14.59
N THR A 88 -23.73 1.96 -15.70
CA THR A 88 -24.33 2.95 -16.61
C THR A 88 -25.54 3.65 -15.98
N ARG A 89 -26.27 2.97 -15.09
CA ARG A 89 -27.44 3.54 -14.38
C ARG A 89 -27.07 4.28 -13.09
N ALA A 90 -25.87 4.04 -12.56
CA ALA A 90 -25.40 4.69 -11.35
C ALA A 90 -25.26 6.21 -11.56
N ARG A 91 -25.65 6.99 -10.55
CA ARG A 91 -25.51 8.46 -10.54
C ARG A 91 -24.26 8.92 -9.82
N ALA A 92 -23.74 8.11 -8.92
CA ALA A 92 -22.52 8.35 -8.16
C ALA A 92 -21.76 7.01 -7.98
N PRO A 93 -21.27 6.41 -9.09
CA PRO A 93 -20.50 5.18 -9.01
C PRO A 93 -19.15 5.44 -8.31
N LEU A 94 -18.75 4.50 -7.46
CA LEU A 94 -17.47 4.52 -6.77
C LEU A 94 -16.58 3.36 -7.25
N VAL A 95 -15.33 3.65 -7.59
CA VAL A 95 -14.27 2.66 -7.85
C VAL A 95 -13.33 2.63 -6.65
N LEU A 96 -13.18 1.47 -6.02
CA LEU A 96 -12.32 1.31 -4.84
C LEU A 96 -11.52 0.00 -4.87
N GLY A 97 -10.58 -0.15 -3.92
CA GLY A 97 -9.62 -1.25 -3.88
C GLY A 97 -8.30 -0.81 -4.49
N LEU A 98 -7.87 -1.41 -5.60
CA LEU A 98 -6.73 -0.98 -6.43
C LEU A 98 -5.33 -1.17 -5.80
N THR A 99 -5.24 -1.41 -4.50
CA THR A 99 -3.96 -1.62 -3.81
C THR A 99 -3.45 -3.04 -3.96
N ARG A 100 -4.29 -4.01 -4.32
CA ARG A 100 -3.89 -5.43 -4.45
C ARG A 100 -4.12 -5.93 -5.86
N THR A 101 -3.49 -5.22 -6.78
CA THR A 101 -3.52 -5.46 -8.21
C THR A 101 -2.29 -4.83 -8.87
N THR A 102 -2.15 -5.03 -10.17
CA THR A 102 -1.07 -4.47 -10.98
C THR A 102 -1.33 -3.02 -11.34
N THR A 103 -0.26 -2.28 -11.61
CA THR A 103 -0.32 -0.88 -12.04
C THR A 103 -1.15 -0.73 -13.33
N GLU A 104 -1.07 -1.72 -14.22
CA GLU A 104 -1.83 -1.77 -15.47
C GLU A 104 -3.34 -1.95 -15.23
N SER A 105 -3.71 -2.78 -14.25
CA SER A 105 -5.11 -2.96 -13.85
C SER A 105 -5.68 -1.70 -13.19
N VAL A 106 -4.88 -0.96 -12.39
CA VAL A 106 -5.29 0.35 -11.87
C VAL A 106 -5.57 1.34 -13.01
N ALA A 107 -4.72 1.37 -14.04
CA ALA A 107 -4.95 2.22 -15.21
C ALA A 107 -6.24 1.83 -15.96
N ALA A 108 -6.51 0.54 -16.12
CA ALA A 108 -7.76 0.06 -16.74
C ALA A 108 -9.00 0.43 -15.90
N ALA A 109 -8.93 0.31 -14.57
CA ALA A 109 -10.00 0.73 -13.68
C ALA A 109 -10.24 2.25 -13.74
N LEU A 110 -9.19 3.05 -13.90
CA LEU A 110 -9.30 4.49 -14.07
C LEU A 110 -9.97 4.87 -15.40
N ALA A 111 -9.69 4.14 -16.49
CA ALA A 111 -10.37 4.36 -17.78
C ALA A 111 -11.88 4.12 -17.68
N ILE A 112 -12.29 3.06 -16.95
CA ILE A 112 -13.71 2.82 -16.63
C ILE A 112 -14.27 3.97 -15.78
N ALA A 113 -13.53 4.39 -14.74
CA ALA A 113 -13.96 5.47 -13.85
C ALA A 113 -14.21 6.78 -14.60
N ASP A 114 -13.32 7.15 -15.53
CA ASP A 114 -13.47 8.33 -16.38
C ASP A 114 -14.72 8.23 -17.25
N ARG A 115 -14.92 7.06 -17.89
CA ARG A 115 -16.06 6.82 -18.78
C ARG A 115 -17.41 6.96 -18.09
N ILE A 116 -17.52 6.49 -16.85
CA ILE A 116 -18.79 6.52 -16.09
C ILE A 116 -18.89 7.73 -15.14
N GLY A 117 -17.90 8.62 -15.14
CA GLY A 117 -17.86 9.78 -14.25
C GLY A 117 -17.80 9.40 -12.77
N ALA A 118 -17.09 8.33 -12.42
CA ALA A 118 -16.99 7.81 -11.06
C ALA A 118 -16.07 8.65 -10.17
N GLU A 119 -16.24 8.46 -8.86
CA GLU A 119 -15.15 8.67 -7.90
C GLU A 119 -14.25 7.44 -7.85
N ILE A 120 -12.94 7.64 -7.74
CA ILE A 120 -11.92 6.57 -7.63
C ILE A 120 -10.97 6.81 -6.46
N ASP A 121 -10.76 5.78 -5.64
CA ASP A 121 -9.93 5.85 -4.43
C ASP A 121 -9.22 4.49 -4.14
N PRO A 122 -7.88 4.44 -4.05
CA PRO A 122 -7.13 3.19 -3.89
C PRO A 122 -7.10 2.72 -2.42
N ASP A 123 -8.26 2.60 -1.78
CA ASP A 123 -8.39 2.20 -0.37
C ASP A 123 -7.53 3.02 0.61
N THR A 124 -7.51 4.34 0.40
CA THR A 124 -6.65 5.27 1.17
C THR A 124 -7.16 5.44 2.61
N THR A 125 -6.32 5.09 3.59
CA THR A 125 -6.64 5.23 5.02
C THR A 125 -6.59 6.70 5.48
N GLU A 126 -7.01 6.98 6.73
CA GLU A 126 -6.84 8.31 7.32
C GLU A 126 -5.36 8.73 7.39
N GLY A 127 -4.50 7.84 7.88
CA GLY A 127 -3.06 8.05 7.93
C GLY A 127 -2.42 8.29 6.55
N ASP A 128 -2.86 7.56 5.52
CA ASP A 128 -2.38 7.78 4.15
C ASP A 128 -2.77 9.17 3.61
N ARG A 129 -4.02 9.61 3.85
CA ARG A 129 -4.45 10.98 3.49
C ARG A 129 -3.64 12.03 4.23
N ALA A 130 -3.42 11.86 5.54
CA ALA A 130 -2.59 12.75 6.33
C ALA A 130 -1.16 12.85 5.77
N ARG A 131 -0.58 11.72 5.34
CA ARG A 131 0.74 11.66 4.69
C ARG A 131 0.76 12.42 3.36
N LEU A 132 -0.25 12.22 2.51
CA LEU A 132 -0.37 12.89 1.22
C LEU A 132 -0.46 14.40 1.41
N PHE A 133 -1.32 14.88 2.32
CA PHE A 133 -1.45 16.30 2.63
C PHE A 133 -0.16 16.92 3.15
N ALA A 134 0.49 16.28 4.11
CA ALA A 134 1.77 16.75 4.64
C ALA A 134 2.83 16.83 3.54
N THR A 135 2.91 15.79 2.69
CA THR A 135 3.87 15.75 1.58
C THR A 135 3.60 16.85 0.55
N GLN A 136 2.35 17.13 0.21
CA GLN A 136 1.98 18.21 -0.71
C GLN A 136 2.29 19.61 -0.13
N ARG A 137 2.14 19.79 1.18
CA ARG A 137 2.34 21.09 1.84
C ARG A 137 3.81 21.43 2.07
N VAL A 138 4.59 20.46 2.52
CA VAL A 138 5.99 20.71 2.88
C VAL A 138 6.99 20.01 1.96
N GLY A 139 6.61 19.01 1.18
CA GLY A 139 7.53 18.18 0.40
C GLY A 139 8.22 17.11 1.25
N ARG A 140 8.88 16.16 0.58
CA ARG A 140 9.52 14.99 1.19
C ARG A 140 10.94 14.82 0.68
N VAL A 141 11.92 14.70 1.59
CA VAL A 141 13.31 14.32 1.25
C VAL A 141 13.43 12.80 1.39
N SER A 142 13.58 12.09 0.27
CA SER A 142 13.58 10.63 0.24
C SER A 142 14.75 10.05 -0.56
N ALA A 143 14.81 8.72 -0.66
CA ALA A 143 15.80 7.97 -1.43
C ALA A 143 15.29 6.54 -1.71
N THR A 144 16.01 5.74 -2.51
CA THR A 144 15.70 4.31 -2.65
C THR A 144 16.21 3.51 -1.45
N LEU A 145 15.65 2.31 -1.21
CA LEU A 145 16.17 1.37 -0.22
C LEU A 145 17.59 0.91 -0.56
N GLY A 146 18.01 0.99 -1.82
CA GLY A 146 19.38 0.77 -2.24
C GLY A 146 20.36 1.83 -1.70
N GLU A 147 19.96 3.10 -1.63
CA GLU A 147 20.74 4.16 -0.99
C GLU A 147 20.86 3.92 0.52
N VAL A 148 19.76 3.56 1.17
CA VAL A 148 19.74 3.22 2.60
C VAL A 148 20.68 2.05 2.91
N LYS A 149 20.53 0.95 2.15
CA LYS A 149 21.38 -0.25 2.26
C LYS A 149 22.86 0.12 2.20
N ASN A 150 23.25 1.01 1.30
CA ASN A 150 24.66 1.27 1.06
C ASN A 150 25.28 2.35 1.94
N ARG A 151 24.47 3.26 2.53
CA ARG A 151 25.00 4.47 3.18
C ARG A 151 24.56 4.68 4.62
N ALA A 152 23.38 4.21 5.00
CA ALA A 152 22.77 4.67 6.25
C ALA A 152 23.52 4.17 7.48
N ASP A 153 24.06 5.08 8.29
CA ASP A 153 24.75 4.77 9.55
C ASP A 153 23.91 5.10 10.79
N VAL A 154 22.82 5.87 10.62
CA VAL A 154 21.77 6.03 11.64
C VAL A 154 20.42 5.64 11.04
N VAL A 155 19.74 4.70 11.69
CA VAL A 155 18.45 4.14 11.26
C VAL A 155 17.43 4.37 12.37
N LEU A 156 16.45 5.22 12.09
CA LEU A 156 15.37 5.57 13.01
C LEU A 156 14.08 4.90 12.57
N PHE A 157 13.44 4.15 13.47
CA PHE A 157 12.09 3.60 13.30
C PHE A 157 11.13 4.33 14.24
N TRP A 158 10.03 4.88 13.71
CA TRP A 158 9.06 5.63 14.48
C TRP A 158 7.66 5.03 14.35
N GLY A 159 7.15 4.48 15.45
CA GLY A 159 5.82 3.86 15.53
C GLY A 159 5.66 2.63 14.65
N VAL A 160 6.77 1.96 14.30
CA VAL A 160 6.78 0.82 13.38
C VAL A 160 7.57 -0.36 13.94
N ASP A 161 7.09 -1.56 13.64
CA ASP A 161 7.72 -2.82 14.06
C ASP A 161 8.05 -3.71 12.84
N PRO A 162 9.04 -3.32 12.01
CA PRO A 162 9.40 -4.05 10.79
C PRO A 162 9.87 -5.48 11.06
N VAL A 163 10.41 -5.80 12.24
CA VAL A 163 10.78 -7.18 12.59
C VAL A 163 9.57 -8.13 12.49
N VAL A 164 8.38 -7.64 12.82
CA VAL A 164 7.12 -8.41 12.74
C VAL A 164 6.38 -8.16 11.44
N THR A 165 6.21 -6.90 11.05
CA THR A 165 5.34 -6.50 9.92
C THR A 165 6.02 -6.59 8.56
N HIS A 166 7.35 -6.46 8.52
CA HIS A 166 8.16 -6.42 7.32
C HIS A 166 9.44 -7.24 7.51
N PRO A 167 9.37 -8.56 7.80
CA PRO A 167 10.46 -9.28 8.47
C PRO A 167 11.83 -9.22 7.78
N ARG A 168 11.85 -9.10 6.46
CA ARG A 168 13.08 -8.98 5.66
C ARG A 168 13.58 -7.55 5.45
N HIS A 169 12.91 -6.54 6.01
CA HIS A 169 13.29 -5.13 5.81
C HIS A 169 14.64 -4.82 6.46
N TRP A 170 14.88 -5.38 7.66
CA TRP A 170 16.17 -5.28 8.34
C TRP A 170 17.27 -5.98 7.57
N GLU A 171 17.02 -7.23 7.20
CA GLU A 171 17.94 -8.14 6.50
C GLU A 171 18.31 -7.65 5.09
N ARG A 172 17.36 -7.14 4.30
CA ARG A 172 17.63 -6.70 2.91
C ARG A 172 18.05 -5.25 2.78
N TYR A 173 17.50 -4.34 3.60
CA TYR A 173 17.49 -2.90 3.24
C TYR A 173 18.07 -1.96 4.28
N SER A 174 17.82 -2.20 5.58
CA SER A 174 17.96 -1.11 6.57
C SER A 174 19.03 -1.31 7.61
N VAL A 175 19.25 -2.53 8.12
CA VAL A 175 20.03 -2.73 9.35
C VAL A 175 21.20 -3.69 9.15
N GLU A 176 20.92 -4.92 8.72
CA GLU A 176 21.91 -5.98 8.63
C GLU A 176 22.80 -5.95 7.37
N PRO A 177 22.38 -5.44 6.20
CA PRO A 177 23.20 -5.49 5.00
C PRO A 177 24.56 -4.82 5.16
N HIS A 178 25.58 -5.50 4.65
CA HIS A 178 26.89 -4.92 4.41
C HIS A 178 26.80 -3.98 3.19
N GLY A 179 26.83 -2.67 3.45
CA GLY A 179 26.71 -1.63 2.43
C GLY A 179 28.06 -1.12 1.95
N ARG A 180 28.11 -0.51 0.77
CA ARG A 180 29.35 0.04 0.20
C ARG A 180 30.08 1.04 1.13
N PHE A 181 29.34 1.85 1.89
CA PHE A 181 29.88 2.88 2.78
C PHE A 181 29.66 2.58 4.28
N VAL A 182 29.04 1.45 4.57
CA VAL A 182 28.82 0.88 5.91
C VAL A 182 29.13 -0.62 5.84
N PRO A 183 30.43 -0.98 5.68
CA PRO A 183 30.84 -2.35 5.40
C PRO A 183 30.64 -3.29 6.59
N ASP A 184 30.49 -2.77 7.81
CA ASP A 184 30.32 -3.57 9.03
C ASP A 184 28.85 -3.99 9.28
N GLY A 185 27.94 -3.71 8.35
CA GLY A 185 26.53 -4.10 8.47
C GLY A 185 25.89 -3.53 9.73
N ARG A 186 25.21 -4.36 10.53
CA ARG A 186 24.56 -3.97 11.80
C ARG A 186 25.49 -3.23 12.76
N ALA A 187 26.75 -3.64 12.86
CA ALA A 187 27.72 -3.04 13.79
C ALA A 187 28.12 -1.62 13.38
N GLY A 188 28.03 -1.30 12.08
CA GLY A 188 28.27 0.03 11.54
C GLY A 188 27.05 0.95 11.56
N ARG A 189 25.93 0.53 12.18
CA ARG A 189 24.67 1.28 12.20
C ARG A 189 24.16 1.47 13.62
N LYS A 190 23.75 2.70 13.93
CA LYS A 190 23.00 3.04 15.14
C LYS A 190 21.50 2.94 14.86
N VAL A 191 20.81 2.06 15.58
CA VAL A 191 19.37 1.82 15.45
C VAL A 191 18.63 2.50 16.61
N LEU A 192 17.74 3.43 16.27
CA LEU A 192 16.91 4.20 17.20
C LEU A 192 15.45 3.83 16.99
N VAL A 193 14.71 3.56 18.07
CA VAL A 193 13.28 3.23 17.99
C VAL A 193 12.46 4.18 18.86
N PHE A 194 11.41 4.75 18.30
CA PHE A 194 10.41 5.54 18.99
C PHE A 194 9.08 4.80 18.93
N ASP A 195 8.54 4.43 20.08
CA ASP A 195 7.26 3.72 20.15
C ASP A 195 6.61 3.89 21.52
N ALA A 196 5.30 3.63 21.63
CA ALA A 196 4.58 3.72 22.90
C ALA A 196 4.89 2.55 23.84
N THR A 197 5.27 1.41 23.26
CA THR A 197 5.61 0.16 23.94
C THR A 197 6.91 -0.43 23.39
N ARG A 198 7.52 -1.37 24.11
CA ARG A 198 8.76 -2.00 23.67
C ARG A 198 8.44 -3.15 22.70
N THR A 199 8.53 -2.86 21.40
CA THR A 199 8.24 -3.79 20.29
C THR A 199 9.40 -4.75 20.01
N ALA A 200 9.20 -5.75 19.14
CA ALA A 200 10.27 -6.67 18.74
C ALA A 200 11.44 -5.95 18.06
N THR A 201 11.14 -4.89 17.30
CA THR A 201 12.16 -3.98 16.75
C THR A 201 12.88 -3.21 17.85
N ALA A 202 12.18 -2.71 18.88
CA ALA A 202 12.78 -2.00 20.02
C ALA A 202 13.71 -2.89 20.86
N GLU A 203 13.39 -4.18 21.03
CA GLU A 203 14.26 -5.14 21.74
C GLU A 203 15.61 -5.37 21.07
N ARG A 204 15.71 -5.09 19.76
CA ARG A 204 16.94 -5.25 18.96
C ARG A 204 17.64 -3.91 18.64
N ALA A 205 17.07 -2.80 19.09
CA ALA A 205 17.59 -1.45 18.86
C ALA A 205 18.72 -1.10 19.83
N ASP A 206 19.55 -0.12 19.46
CA ASP A 206 20.58 0.39 20.35
C ASP A 206 19.99 1.33 21.40
N GLU A 207 18.96 2.09 21.04
CA GLU A 207 18.22 2.97 21.96
C GLU A 207 16.72 2.95 21.66
N PHE A 208 15.93 2.94 22.73
CA PHE A 208 14.47 3.00 22.69
C PHE A 208 13.99 4.25 23.43
N PHE A 209 13.12 5.02 22.76
CA PHE A 209 12.49 6.22 23.29
C PHE A 209 10.99 5.98 23.37
N ARG A 210 10.46 5.97 24.60
CA ARG A 210 9.03 5.79 24.80
C ARG A 210 8.29 7.09 24.48
N VAL A 211 7.45 7.08 23.46
CA VAL A 211 6.62 8.23 23.05
C VAL A 211 5.17 7.78 22.89
N THR A 212 4.26 8.33 23.69
CA THR A 212 2.83 7.99 23.59
C THR A 212 2.21 8.62 22.34
N PRO A 213 1.08 8.09 21.82
CA PRO A 213 0.40 8.66 20.65
C PRO A 213 0.08 10.15 20.78
N GLU A 214 -0.25 10.60 21.99
CA GLU A 214 -0.61 11.99 22.31
C GLU A 214 0.59 12.92 22.34
N ALA A 215 1.79 12.40 22.67
CA ALA A 215 3.02 13.19 22.81
C ALA A 215 3.86 13.24 21.52
N GLN A 216 3.44 12.55 20.45
CA GLN A 216 4.23 12.46 19.22
C GLN A 216 4.49 13.82 18.58
N PHE A 217 3.48 14.69 18.50
CA PHE A 217 3.65 16.02 17.90
C PHE A 217 4.64 16.87 18.69
N GLU A 218 4.48 16.91 20.00
CA GLU A 218 5.28 17.67 20.96
C GLU A 218 6.73 17.19 20.92
N CYS A 219 6.95 15.87 20.83
CA CYS A 219 8.28 15.27 20.69
C CYS A 219 8.93 15.71 19.38
N LEU A 220 8.23 15.57 18.24
CA LEU A 220 8.72 16.00 16.93
C LEU A 220 9.05 17.50 16.91
N TRP A 221 8.17 18.33 17.48
CA TRP A 221 8.34 19.77 17.52
C TRP A 221 9.51 20.19 18.41
N THR A 222 9.70 19.49 19.53
CA THR A 222 10.84 19.66 20.44
C THR A 222 12.16 19.33 19.74
N LEU A 223 12.22 18.19 19.03
CA LEU A 223 13.41 17.82 18.25
C LEU A 223 13.73 18.87 17.18
N ARG A 224 12.72 19.42 16.50
CA ARG A 224 12.94 20.51 15.54
C ARG A 224 13.50 21.77 16.20
N ALA A 225 12.96 22.15 17.35
CA ALA A 225 13.46 23.28 18.12
C ALA A 225 14.92 23.08 18.52
N LEU A 226 15.29 21.88 18.99
CA LEU A 226 16.67 21.52 19.33
C LEU A 226 17.61 21.56 18.13
N VAL A 227 17.23 20.97 16.99
CA VAL A 227 18.02 21.00 15.75
C VAL A 227 18.28 22.43 15.29
N ARG A 228 17.33 23.34 15.55
CA ARG A 228 17.42 24.78 15.22
C ARG A 228 18.10 25.63 16.29
N GLY A 229 18.56 25.03 17.39
CA GLY A 229 19.21 25.76 18.49
C GLY A 229 18.29 26.66 19.30
N VAL A 230 16.98 26.39 19.31
CA VAL A 230 16.00 27.16 20.09
C VAL A 230 16.12 26.78 21.57
N PRO A 231 16.25 27.76 22.50
CA PRO A 231 16.22 27.49 23.93
C PRO A 231 14.88 26.91 24.37
N LEU A 232 14.90 25.87 25.19
CA LEU A 232 13.71 25.19 25.69
C LEU A 232 13.74 25.10 27.22
N ASP A 233 12.56 25.29 27.82
CA ASP A 233 12.35 25.05 29.24
C ASP A 233 12.33 23.53 29.54
N PRO A 234 13.22 23.01 30.40
CA PRO A 234 13.32 21.57 30.67
C PRO A 234 12.01 20.97 31.20
N ASN A 235 11.34 21.68 32.11
CA ASN A 235 10.12 21.18 32.75
C ASN A 235 8.95 21.08 31.75
N ARG A 236 8.84 22.05 30.82
CA ARG A 236 7.84 22.00 29.75
C ARG A 236 8.08 20.86 28.79
N VAL A 237 9.34 20.61 28.43
CA VAL A 237 9.72 19.52 27.52
C VAL A 237 9.36 18.16 28.11
N GLU A 238 9.73 17.92 29.37
CA GLU A 238 9.44 16.65 30.04
C GLU A 238 7.94 16.41 30.16
N ARG A 239 7.17 17.42 30.58
CA ARG A 239 5.69 17.32 30.65
C ARG A 239 5.03 17.06 29.30
N ALA A 240 5.56 17.63 28.22
CA ALA A 240 4.94 17.55 26.89
C ALA A 240 5.30 16.27 26.14
N THR A 241 6.54 15.77 26.33
CA THR A 241 7.08 14.66 25.54
C THR A 241 7.20 13.35 26.32
N GLY A 242 7.20 13.41 27.64
CA GLY A 242 7.55 12.28 28.51
C GLY A 242 9.05 11.96 28.55
N LEU A 243 9.90 12.80 27.93
CA LEU A 243 11.35 12.62 27.85
C LEU A 243 12.08 13.86 28.39
N ASP A 244 13.15 13.64 29.15
CA ASP A 244 13.95 14.73 29.68
C ASP A 244 14.74 15.47 28.57
N LEU A 245 14.98 16.76 28.80
CA LEU A 245 15.71 17.62 27.85
C LEU A 245 17.14 17.13 27.56
N PRO A 246 17.95 16.68 28.54
CA PRO A 246 19.28 16.13 28.26
C PRO A 246 19.26 14.95 27.27
N THR A 247 18.29 14.05 27.39
CA THR A 247 18.11 12.88 26.52
C THR A 247 17.78 13.31 25.10
N LEU A 248 16.82 14.24 24.94
CA LEU A 248 16.47 14.77 23.62
C LEU A 248 17.62 15.57 22.99
N LYS A 249 18.45 16.25 23.78
CA LYS A 249 19.68 16.90 23.30
C LYS A 249 20.71 15.90 22.80
N ARG A 250 21.00 14.82 23.55
CA ARG A 250 21.93 13.75 23.10
C ARG A 250 21.45 13.12 21.80
N LEU A 251 20.17 12.77 21.74
CA LEU A 251 19.53 12.25 20.53
C LEU A 251 19.68 13.22 19.35
N THR A 252 19.43 14.51 19.56
CA THR A 252 19.57 15.54 18.52
C THR A 252 20.98 15.60 17.97
N GLU A 253 22.01 15.52 18.82
CA GLU A 253 23.40 15.47 18.36
C GLU A 253 23.72 14.19 17.59
N THR A 254 23.20 13.02 18.02
CA THR A 254 23.30 11.77 17.25
C THR A 254 22.71 11.92 15.84
N LEU A 255 21.51 12.52 15.73
CA LEU A 255 20.84 12.72 14.44
C LEU A 255 21.62 13.70 13.54
N LYS A 256 22.18 14.77 14.10
CA LYS A 256 23.00 15.75 13.36
C LYS A 256 24.34 15.17 12.91
N ALA A 257 24.92 14.26 13.69
CA ALA A 257 26.22 13.65 13.43
C ALA A 257 26.16 12.46 12.45
N ALA A 258 24.97 11.96 12.10
CA ALA A 258 24.79 10.90 11.11
C ALA A 258 25.45 11.28 9.77
N ARG A 259 26.25 10.41 9.16
CA ARG A 259 26.77 10.66 7.80
C ARG A 259 25.66 10.50 6.77
N TYR A 260 24.78 9.52 7.00
CA TYR A 260 23.55 9.32 6.26
C TYR A 260 22.48 8.75 7.19
N GLY A 261 21.51 9.56 7.56
CA GLY A 261 20.39 9.13 8.39
C GLY A 261 19.18 8.70 7.57
N VAL A 262 18.48 7.67 8.04
CA VAL A 262 17.17 7.26 7.50
C VAL A 262 16.12 7.20 8.60
N TRP A 263 14.93 7.67 8.28
CA TRP A 263 13.72 7.56 9.09
C TRP A 263 12.72 6.63 8.39
N PHE A 264 12.28 5.58 9.08
CA PHE A 264 11.17 4.72 8.67
C PHE A 264 9.94 4.93 9.56
N TYR A 265 8.78 5.06 8.92
CA TYR A 265 7.47 5.22 9.54
C TYR A 265 6.40 4.50 8.71
N ASP A 266 5.14 4.52 9.17
CA ASP A 266 3.99 4.10 8.37
C ASP A 266 2.83 5.11 8.52
N SER A 267 1.69 4.80 7.91
CA SER A 267 0.51 5.67 7.94
C SER A 267 0.00 5.97 9.35
N ARG A 268 0.30 5.14 10.37
CA ARG A 268 -0.20 5.31 11.74
C ARG A 268 0.28 6.58 12.43
N LEU A 269 1.41 7.16 11.99
CA LEU A 269 1.84 8.49 12.43
C LEU A 269 0.77 9.57 12.11
N GLY A 270 -0.03 9.33 11.08
CA GLY A 270 -1.10 10.19 10.61
C GLY A 270 -2.49 9.87 11.17
N ASP A 271 -2.64 8.88 12.05
CA ASP A 271 -3.97 8.44 12.50
C ASP A 271 -4.60 9.38 13.55
N GLY A 272 -5.85 9.77 13.34
CA GLY A 272 -6.60 10.61 14.27
C GLY A 272 -6.21 12.10 14.27
N PRO A 273 -6.74 12.87 15.24
CA PRO A 273 -6.64 14.33 15.25
C PRO A 273 -5.20 14.83 15.17
N GLY A 274 -4.94 15.78 14.27
CA GLY A 274 -3.60 16.35 14.10
C GLY A 274 -2.60 15.46 13.36
N GLY A 275 -3.02 14.32 12.79
CA GLY A 275 -2.15 13.41 12.04
C GLY A 275 -1.32 14.07 10.94
N ALA A 276 -1.93 14.94 10.13
CA ALA A 276 -1.20 15.70 9.11
C ALA A 276 -0.12 16.60 9.72
N ALA A 277 -0.39 17.23 10.87
CA ALA A 277 0.58 18.09 11.56
C ALA A 277 1.77 17.28 12.12
N ARG A 278 1.54 16.06 12.62
CA ARG A 278 2.61 15.14 13.03
C ARG A 278 3.51 14.76 11.85
N ILE A 279 2.93 14.37 10.73
CA ILE A 279 3.72 14.02 9.54
C ILE A 279 4.44 15.26 8.99
N GLU A 280 3.81 16.43 8.95
CA GLU A 280 4.46 17.69 8.58
C GLU A 280 5.66 17.99 9.47
N ALA A 281 5.54 17.78 10.79
CA ALA A 281 6.64 17.96 11.73
C ALA A 281 7.78 16.96 11.46
N ALA A 282 7.48 15.69 11.17
CA ALA A 282 8.49 14.70 10.81
C ALA A 282 9.22 15.05 9.49
N LEU A 283 8.47 15.39 8.44
CA LEU A 283 9.04 15.81 7.15
C LEU A 283 9.89 17.07 7.28
N ALA A 284 9.45 18.03 8.09
CA ALA A 284 10.18 19.26 8.33
C ALA A 284 11.41 19.06 9.23
N LEU A 285 11.37 18.14 10.19
CA LEU A 285 12.54 17.74 10.98
C LEU A 285 13.64 17.15 10.09
N VAL A 286 13.28 16.26 9.16
CA VAL A 286 14.22 15.71 8.18
C VAL A 286 14.84 16.83 7.33
N ARG A 287 14.05 17.83 6.91
CA ARG A 287 14.58 19.01 6.21
C ARG A 287 15.55 19.82 7.08
N ASP A 288 15.24 20.01 8.35
CA ASP A 288 16.08 20.73 9.30
C ASP A 288 17.41 19.99 9.52
N LEU A 289 17.39 18.66 9.62
CA LEU A 289 18.59 17.80 9.72
C LEU A 289 19.49 17.88 8.48
N ASN A 290 18.91 18.07 7.29
CA ASN A 290 19.66 18.23 6.04
C ASN A 290 20.51 19.52 5.98
N ARG A 291 20.41 20.42 6.97
CA ARG A 291 21.35 21.54 7.13
C ARG A 291 22.70 21.10 7.70
N PHE A 292 22.77 19.92 8.30
CA PHE A 292 23.97 19.36 8.92
C PHE A 292 24.54 18.22 8.08
N ASN A 293 23.74 17.18 7.84
CA ASN A 293 24.14 16.01 7.05
C ASN A 293 22.93 15.39 6.35
N ARG A 294 23.17 14.46 5.42
CA ARG A 294 22.10 13.85 4.63
C ARG A 294 21.17 13.04 5.50
N PHE A 295 19.88 13.35 5.44
CA PHE A 295 18.83 12.60 6.14
C PHE A 295 17.63 12.36 5.21
N VAL A 296 17.05 11.17 5.20
CA VAL A 296 15.90 10.83 4.35
C VAL A 296 14.79 10.18 5.15
N ILE A 297 13.55 10.25 4.64
CA ILE A 297 12.37 9.63 5.26
C ILE A 297 11.58 8.79 4.26
N LEU A 298 11.19 7.61 4.70
CA LEU A 298 10.56 6.55 3.91
C LEU A 298 9.43 5.88 4.70
N GLY A 299 8.31 5.63 4.02
CA GLY A 299 7.27 4.76 4.56
C GLY A 299 7.67 3.30 4.36
N LEU A 300 7.31 2.40 5.30
CA LEU A 300 7.51 0.95 5.09
C LEU A 300 6.63 0.41 3.95
N GLY A 301 5.49 1.04 3.69
CA GLY A 301 4.52 0.63 2.68
C GLY A 301 3.53 -0.41 3.20
N GLY A 302 2.36 -0.50 2.56
CA GLY A 302 1.37 -1.53 2.83
C GLY A 302 1.57 -2.78 1.96
N PRO A 303 0.88 -3.89 2.25
CA PRO A 303 0.81 -5.05 1.37
C PRO A 303 0.34 -4.72 -0.04
N GLY A 304 0.82 -5.47 -1.03
CA GLY A 304 0.48 -5.31 -2.43
C GLY A 304 1.19 -4.16 -3.12
N ASN A 305 0.41 -3.32 -3.80
CA ASN A 305 0.83 -2.23 -4.66
C ASN A 305 0.20 -0.84 -4.35
N PRO A 306 0.01 -0.40 -3.08
CA PRO A 306 -0.51 0.95 -2.81
C PRO A 306 0.28 2.08 -3.49
N ALA A 307 1.62 2.00 -3.49
CA ALA A 307 2.45 3.02 -4.12
C ALA A 307 2.26 3.06 -5.65
N GLY A 308 2.04 1.91 -6.30
CA GLY A 308 1.77 1.86 -7.73
C GLY A 308 0.39 2.39 -8.07
N ALA A 309 -0.61 2.13 -7.22
CA ALA A 309 -1.95 2.69 -7.37
C ALA A 309 -1.93 4.23 -7.26
N GLU A 310 -1.31 4.77 -6.21
CA GLU A 310 -1.15 6.22 -6.05
C GLU A 310 -0.39 6.86 -7.22
N ALA A 311 0.68 6.23 -7.68
CA ALA A 311 1.45 6.72 -8.81
C ALA A 311 0.60 6.72 -10.10
N ALA A 312 -0.13 5.63 -10.36
CA ALA A 312 -1.00 5.48 -11.53
C ALA A 312 -2.11 6.52 -11.59
N LEU A 313 -2.76 6.78 -10.45
CA LEU A 313 -3.74 7.86 -10.34
C LEU A 313 -3.06 9.22 -10.55
N THR A 314 -1.89 9.45 -9.94
CA THR A 314 -1.21 10.76 -10.00
C THR A 314 -0.83 11.13 -11.43
N TRP A 315 -0.20 10.25 -12.21
CA TRP A 315 0.25 10.61 -13.55
C TRP A 315 -0.88 10.73 -14.58
N GLN A 316 -2.06 10.13 -14.32
CA GLN A 316 -3.23 10.24 -15.21
C GLN A 316 -4.20 11.35 -14.81
N THR A 317 -4.33 11.64 -13.52
CA THR A 317 -5.36 12.57 -12.99
C THR A 317 -4.79 13.80 -12.32
N GLY A 318 -3.48 13.82 -12.05
CA GLY A 318 -2.81 14.86 -11.25
C GLY A 318 -2.93 14.67 -9.74
N SER A 319 -3.61 13.62 -9.26
CA SER A 319 -3.82 13.37 -7.83
C SER A 319 -3.70 11.88 -7.48
N PRO A 320 -3.14 11.51 -6.31
CA PRO A 320 -2.89 10.12 -5.93
C PRO A 320 -4.11 9.37 -5.37
N SER A 321 -5.16 10.08 -4.95
CA SER A 321 -6.31 9.48 -4.28
C SER A 321 -7.55 10.38 -4.36
N SER A 322 -8.71 9.82 -3.98
CA SER A 322 -9.97 10.56 -3.81
C SER A 322 -10.31 11.45 -5.02
N VAL A 323 -10.24 10.90 -6.22
CA VAL A 323 -10.45 11.64 -7.48
C VAL A 323 -11.90 11.48 -7.90
N SER A 324 -12.61 12.59 -8.17
CA SER A 324 -13.92 12.59 -8.82
C SER A 324 -13.78 12.96 -10.28
N LEU A 325 -14.38 12.15 -11.16
CA LEU A 325 -14.44 12.36 -12.60
C LEU A 325 -15.85 12.74 -13.07
N ALA A 326 -16.80 12.92 -12.15
CA ALA A 326 -18.22 13.22 -12.41
C ALA A 326 -18.50 14.49 -13.24
N ARG A 327 -17.50 15.36 -13.43
CA ARG A 327 -17.60 16.58 -14.25
C ARG A 327 -16.98 16.44 -15.63
N GLY A 328 -16.38 15.29 -15.97
CA GLY A 328 -15.60 15.09 -17.19
C GLY A 328 -14.16 15.60 -17.11
N TRP A 329 -13.70 15.97 -15.90
CA TRP A 329 -12.30 16.26 -15.61
C TRP A 329 -11.98 15.94 -14.14
N PRO A 330 -10.72 15.63 -13.79
CA PRO A 330 -10.33 15.28 -12.43
C PRO A 330 -10.55 16.42 -11.43
N ARG A 331 -11.18 16.09 -10.29
CA ARG A 331 -11.26 16.94 -9.11
C ARG A 331 -10.96 16.14 -7.85
N THR A 332 -10.06 16.65 -7.01
CA THR A 332 -9.77 16.03 -5.71
C THR A 332 -10.10 17.00 -4.59
N MET A 333 -10.97 16.55 -3.68
CA MET A 333 -11.32 17.24 -2.44
C MET A 333 -11.34 16.19 -1.33
N PRO A 334 -10.18 15.75 -0.80
CA PRO A 334 -10.15 14.63 0.12
C PRO A 334 -10.92 14.99 1.40
N GLY A 335 -11.70 14.03 1.91
CA GLY A 335 -12.73 14.28 2.93
C GLY A 335 -14.13 14.59 2.36
N VAL A 336 -14.22 14.93 1.06
CA VAL A 336 -15.48 15.04 0.32
C VAL A 336 -15.57 13.99 -0.79
N THR A 337 -14.48 13.75 -1.52
CA THR A 337 -14.39 12.77 -2.62
C THR A 337 -13.68 11.48 -2.24
N SER A 338 -13.40 11.27 -0.94
CA SER A 338 -12.84 10.00 -0.46
C SER A 338 -13.92 8.93 -0.34
N ALA A 339 -13.54 7.66 -0.58
CA ALA A 339 -14.45 6.51 -0.48
C ALA A 339 -15.17 6.49 0.88
N GLU A 340 -14.43 6.71 1.98
CA GLU A 340 -14.99 6.80 3.33
C GLU A 340 -16.10 7.86 3.44
N ALA A 341 -15.85 9.08 2.95
CA ALA A 341 -16.82 10.17 3.04
C ALA A 341 -18.04 9.97 2.13
N LEU A 342 -17.86 9.31 0.98
CA LEU A 342 -18.95 9.00 0.05
C LEU A 342 -19.85 7.90 0.60
N LEU A 343 -19.25 6.84 1.16
CA LEU A 343 -19.98 5.69 1.69
C LEU A 343 -20.65 6.03 3.04
N ALA A 344 -19.93 6.62 3.99
CA ALA A 344 -20.50 7.03 5.27
C ALA A 344 -21.63 8.06 5.09
N GLY A 345 -21.48 8.96 4.11
CA GLY A 345 -22.50 9.93 3.72
C GLY A 345 -23.62 9.36 2.83
N ARG A 346 -23.60 8.06 2.52
CA ARG A 346 -24.57 7.37 1.65
C ARG A 346 -24.76 8.01 0.26
N ARG A 347 -23.70 8.60 -0.28
CA ARG A 347 -23.71 9.31 -1.57
C ARG A 347 -23.44 8.38 -2.75
N ALA A 348 -22.58 7.38 -2.58
CA ALA A 348 -22.32 6.38 -3.63
C ALA A 348 -23.55 5.47 -3.79
N ASP A 349 -23.93 5.16 -5.03
CA ASP A 349 -25.10 4.31 -5.34
C ASP A 349 -24.76 3.01 -6.07
N ALA A 350 -23.51 2.84 -6.51
CA ALA A 350 -22.92 1.56 -6.94
C ALA A 350 -21.41 1.55 -6.66
N ALA A 351 -20.82 0.36 -6.56
CA ALA A 351 -19.39 0.21 -6.34
C ALA A 351 -18.75 -0.80 -7.31
N LEU A 352 -17.64 -0.43 -7.93
CA LEU A 352 -16.70 -1.34 -8.59
C LEU A 352 -15.48 -1.52 -7.68
N ILE A 353 -15.28 -2.74 -7.21
CA ILE A 353 -14.19 -3.15 -6.34
C ILE A 353 -13.18 -3.94 -7.17
N VAL A 354 -11.92 -3.49 -7.18
CA VAL A 354 -10.83 -4.15 -7.92
C VAL A 354 -9.77 -4.65 -6.95
N GLY A 355 -9.45 -5.94 -7.04
CA GLY A 355 -8.58 -6.66 -6.11
C GLY A 355 -9.30 -7.11 -4.83
N ASP A 356 -8.54 -7.67 -3.90
CA ASP A 356 -8.98 -8.11 -2.58
C ASP A 356 -8.76 -7.00 -1.53
N GLY A 357 -9.57 -5.95 -1.55
CA GLY A 357 -9.49 -4.87 -0.57
C GLY A 357 -10.00 -5.29 0.82
N GLU A 358 -9.17 -5.16 1.86
CA GLU A 358 -9.61 -5.33 3.27
C GLU A 358 -10.46 -4.14 3.75
N PHE A 359 -10.40 -3.01 3.06
CA PHE A 359 -11.14 -1.78 3.37
C PHE A 359 -10.97 -1.35 4.82
N SER A 360 -9.74 -1.49 5.32
CA SER A 360 -9.38 -1.20 6.71
C SER A 360 -9.59 0.28 7.06
N GLY A 361 -9.53 1.17 6.07
CA GLY A 361 -9.80 2.60 6.20
C GLY A 361 -11.28 2.99 6.26
N LEU A 362 -12.22 2.06 6.06
CA LEU A 362 -13.66 2.36 6.09
C LEU A 362 -14.26 2.22 7.50
N SER A 363 -15.09 3.18 7.91
CA SER A 363 -15.86 3.11 9.15
C SER A 363 -16.98 2.07 9.07
N ALA A 364 -17.56 1.71 10.23
CA ALA A 364 -18.72 0.82 10.28
C ALA A 364 -19.91 1.36 9.47
N ALA A 365 -20.12 2.68 9.46
CA ALA A 365 -21.19 3.31 8.69
C ALA A 365 -20.94 3.21 7.17
N ALA A 366 -19.69 3.43 6.73
CA ALA A 366 -19.31 3.27 5.33
C ALA A 366 -19.45 1.82 4.86
N ARG A 367 -18.97 0.86 5.65
CA ARG A 367 -19.10 -0.58 5.34
C ARG A 367 -20.57 -1.00 5.23
N ALA A 368 -21.42 -0.59 6.18
CA ALA A 368 -22.84 -0.91 6.16
C ALA A 368 -23.56 -0.37 4.91
N HIS A 369 -23.17 0.81 4.42
CA HIS A 369 -23.73 1.35 3.18
C HIS A 369 -23.16 0.63 1.94
N LEU A 370 -21.86 0.31 1.92
CA LEU A 370 -21.23 -0.47 0.84
C LEU A 370 -21.90 -1.85 0.68
N GLU A 371 -22.33 -2.47 1.77
CA GLU A 371 -23.06 -3.74 1.74
C GLU A 371 -24.48 -3.65 1.17
N ARG A 372 -25.08 -2.45 1.15
CA ARG A 372 -26.47 -2.21 0.73
C ARG A 372 -26.59 -1.82 -0.74
N ILE A 373 -25.56 -1.21 -1.31
CA ILE A 373 -25.54 -0.80 -2.72
C ILE A 373 -25.11 -1.95 -3.63
N PRO A 374 -25.50 -1.93 -4.92
CA PRO A 374 -24.96 -2.85 -5.90
C PRO A 374 -23.44 -2.77 -5.95
N ARG A 375 -22.78 -3.92 -5.83
CA ARG A 375 -21.31 -4.01 -5.86
C ARG A 375 -20.86 -5.04 -6.89
N ILE A 376 -19.89 -4.64 -7.70
CA ILE A 376 -19.20 -5.44 -8.69
C ILE A 376 -17.81 -5.69 -8.15
N VAL A 377 -17.41 -6.95 -7.97
CA VAL A 377 -16.10 -7.33 -7.43
C VAL A 377 -15.31 -8.06 -8.51
N ILE A 378 -14.13 -7.55 -8.82
CA ILE A 378 -13.16 -8.18 -9.73
C ILE A 378 -11.91 -8.47 -8.92
N GLY A 379 -11.58 -9.74 -8.70
CA GLY A 379 -10.42 -10.10 -7.89
C GLY A 379 -10.28 -11.59 -7.67
N SER A 380 -9.16 -11.97 -7.03
CA SER A 380 -8.89 -13.36 -6.70
C SER A 380 -9.95 -13.95 -5.78
N LYS A 381 -10.50 -15.09 -6.19
CA LYS A 381 -11.55 -15.83 -5.47
C LYS A 381 -12.81 -15.00 -5.25
N ALA A 382 -13.09 -14.04 -6.12
CA ALA A 382 -14.27 -13.17 -5.98
C ALA A 382 -15.59 -13.96 -5.98
N THR A 383 -15.65 -15.11 -6.65
CA THR A 383 -16.84 -15.97 -6.72
C THR A 383 -16.90 -17.03 -5.63
N ALA A 384 -15.96 -17.03 -4.68
CA ALA A 384 -15.96 -17.95 -3.55
C ALA A 384 -17.21 -17.77 -2.66
N GLN A 385 -17.62 -18.87 -2.03
CA GLN A 385 -18.80 -18.90 -1.16
C GLN A 385 -18.68 -17.87 -0.03
N GLY A 386 -19.75 -17.09 0.18
CA GLY A 386 -19.81 -16.06 1.21
C GLY A 386 -19.59 -14.64 0.69
N ASN A 387 -19.07 -14.45 -0.53
CA ASN A 387 -19.09 -13.14 -1.18
C ASN A 387 -20.54 -12.75 -1.54
N LYS A 388 -20.97 -11.57 -1.09
CA LYS A 388 -22.32 -11.02 -1.30
C LYS A 388 -22.37 -9.96 -2.39
N ALA A 389 -21.46 -10.04 -3.36
CA ALA A 389 -21.45 -9.12 -4.48
C ALA A 389 -22.67 -9.32 -5.39
N THR A 390 -23.14 -8.22 -5.99
CA THR A 390 -24.20 -8.29 -7.01
C THR A 390 -23.66 -8.94 -8.27
N VAL A 391 -22.43 -8.61 -8.65
CA VAL A 391 -21.67 -9.30 -9.70
C VAL A 391 -20.27 -9.59 -9.15
N ALA A 392 -19.80 -10.83 -9.30
CA ALA A 392 -18.41 -11.19 -9.00
C ALA A 392 -17.75 -11.81 -10.23
N LEU A 393 -16.52 -11.39 -10.51
CA LEU A 393 -15.67 -11.87 -11.59
C LEU A 393 -14.38 -12.40 -10.97
N ASP A 394 -14.21 -13.72 -11.02
CA ASP A 394 -13.03 -14.37 -10.45
C ASP A 394 -11.81 -14.11 -11.32
N ALA A 395 -10.75 -13.58 -10.70
CA ALA A 395 -9.56 -13.14 -11.40
C ALA A 395 -8.31 -13.87 -10.93
N ALA A 396 -7.34 -14.03 -11.83
CA ALA A 396 -6.02 -14.52 -11.47
C ALA A 396 -5.36 -13.64 -10.38
N THR A 397 -4.61 -14.27 -9.49
CA THR A 397 -3.90 -13.68 -8.37
C THR A 397 -2.57 -13.05 -8.83
N TYR A 398 -2.49 -11.72 -8.80
CA TYR A 398 -1.28 -10.97 -9.15
C TYR A 398 -0.05 -11.43 -8.34
N GLY A 399 1.06 -11.68 -9.04
CA GLY A 399 2.31 -12.17 -8.46
C GLY A 399 2.36 -13.68 -8.20
N ILE A 400 1.23 -14.39 -8.32
CA ILE A 400 1.15 -15.85 -8.18
C ILE A 400 0.92 -16.52 -9.52
N ASP A 401 -0.16 -16.16 -10.21
CA ASP A 401 -0.50 -16.67 -11.54
C ASP A 401 -0.80 -15.55 -12.55
N ALA A 402 -0.83 -14.28 -12.12
CA ALA A 402 -0.86 -13.12 -13.01
C ALA A 402 0.41 -12.27 -12.92
N GLY A 403 0.92 -11.84 -14.09
CA GLY A 403 2.04 -10.91 -14.23
C GLY A 403 1.61 -9.44 -14.24
N GLY A 404 2.58 -8.52 -14.35
CA GLY A 404 2.34 -7.08 -14.38
C GLY A 404 3.43 -6.31 -13.64
N THR A 405 3.18 -5.05 -13.30
CA THR A 405 4.14 -4.24 -12.54
C THR A 405 3.56 -3.74 -11.22
N VAL A 406 4.42 -3.71 -10.19
CA VAL A 406 4.14 -3.13 -8.88
C VAL A 406 5.22 -2.12 -8.51
N MET A 407 4.91 -1.17 -7.63
CA MET A 407 5.84 -0.17 -7.15
C MET A 407 6.05 -0.35 -5.64
N ARG A 408 7.31 -0.40 -5.23
CA ARG A 408 7.70 -0.44 -3.82
C ARG A 408 7.59 0.95 -3.19
N SER A 409 7.47 1.02 -1.87
CA SER A 409 7.32 2.28 -1.11
C SER A 409 8.41 3.33 -1.35
N ASP A 410 9.57 2.92 -1.88
CA ASP A 410 10.69 3.79 -2.27
C ASP A 410 10.64 4.28 -3.73
N GLY A 411 9.58 3.94 -4.47
CA GLY A 411 9.34 4.35 -5.87
C GLY A 411 9.95 3.42 -6.92
N VAL A 412 10.59 2.32 -6.51
CA VAL A 412 11.16 1.34 -7.45
C VAL A 412 10.04 0.48 -8.04
N VAL A 413 9.95 0.45 -9.38
CA VAL A 413 9.00 -0.40 -10.12
C VAL A 413 9.62 -1.79 -10.32
N LEU A 414 8.87 -2.82 -9.98
CA LEU A 414 9.29 -4.22 -10.03
C LEU A 414 8.30 -5.03 -10.89
N PRO A 415 8.81 -5.87 -11.81
CA PRO A 415 7.95 -6.78 -12.55
C PRO A 415 7.54 -7.97 -11.66
N LEU A 416 6.31 -8.43 -11.85
CA LEU A 416 5.82 -9.68 -11.27
C LEU A 416 6.20 -10.85 -12.19
N ARG A 417 6.78 -11.89 -11.61
CA ARG A 417 7.15 -13.15 -12.29
C ARG A 417 6.33 -14.28 -11.68
N PRO A 418 5.08 -14.50 -12.16
CA PRO A 418 4.18 -15.46 -11.54
C PRO A 418 4.77 -16.89 -11.64
N PRO A 419 4.85 -17.64 -10.53
CA PRO A 419 5.25 -19.05 -10.55
C PRO A 419 4.24 -19.98 -11.24
N LEU A 420 2.95 -19.63 -11.23
CA LEU A 420 1.87 -20.42 -11.80
C LEU A 420 1.36 -19.80 -13.11
N ASN A 421 0.61 -20.58 -13.89
CA ASN A 421 -0.13 -20.07 -15.05
C ASN A 421 -1.55 -19.73 -14.62
N PRO A 422 -2.15 -18.65 -15.16
CA PRO A 422 -3.51 -18.26 -14.80
C PRO A 422 -4.50 -19.33 -15.27
N SER A 423 -5.44 -19.68 -14.41
CA SER A 423 -6.56 -20.58 -14.73
C SER A 423 -7.88 -19.83 -14.97
N THR A 424 -7.89 -18.54 -14.68
CA THR A 424 -8.98 -17.57 -14.85
C THR A 424 -8.43 -16.31 -15.51
N PRO A 425 -9.27 -15.44 -16.10
CA PRO A 425 -8.81 -14.17 -16.65
C PRO A 425 -8.16 -13.31 -15.56
N THR A 426 -7.20 -12.48 -15.93
CA THR A 426 -6.65 -11.45 -15.06
C THR A 426 -7.68 -10.37 -14.77
N ASP A 427 -7.51 -9.65 -13.66
CA ASP A 427 -8.36 -8.49 -13.36
C ASP A 427 -8.29 -7.41 -14.47
N ARG A 428 -7.13 -7.22 -15.09
CA ARG A 428 -6.96 -6.36 -16.26
C ARG A 428 -7.85 -6.81 -17.43
N GLU A 429 -7.88 -8.09 -17.76
CA GLU A 429 -8.70 -8.62 -18.86
C GLU A 429 -10.19 -8.42 -18.56
N TRP A 430 -10.63 -8.65 -17.32
CA TRP A 430 -12.00 -8.35 -16.91
C TRP A 430 -12.35 -6.87 -17.03
N LEU A 431 -11.46 -5.98 -16.59
CA LEU A 431 -11.64 -4.53 -16.69
C LEU A 431 -11.73 -4.08 -18.14
N GLN A 432 -10.86 -4.58 -19.02
CA GLN A 432 -10.90 -4.26 -20.46
C GLN A 432 -12.18 -4.79 -21.13
N ALA A 433 -12.62 -5.99 -20.77
CA ALA A 433 -13.89 -6.54 -21.26
C ALA A 433 -15.09 -5.70 -20.80
N LEU A 434 -15.10 -5.25 -19.54
CA LEU A 434 -16.13 -4.38 -18.99
C LEU A 434 -16.13 -2.99 -19.65
N GLU A 435 -14.97 -2.39 -19.85
CA GLU A 435 -14.81 -1.12 -20.58
C GLU A 435 -15.37 -1.21 -22.01
N ALA A 436 -15.13 -2.32 -22.71
CA ALA A 436 -15.67 -2.54 -24.05
C ALA A 436 -17.22 -2.65 -24.05
N ARG A 437 -17.83 -3.24 -23.01
CA ARG A 437 -19.29 -3.28 -22.86
C ARG A 437 -19.87 -1.89 -22.62
N LEU A 438 -19.22 -1.07 -21.80
CA LEU A 438 -19.63 0.31 -21.53
C LEU A 438 -19.61 1.19 -22.79
N HIS A 439 -18.72 0.93 -23.76
CA HIS A 439 -18.74 1.62 -25.05
C HIS A 439 -20.02 1.34 -25.86
N SER A 440 -20.50 0.10 -25.82
CA SER A 440 -21.69 -0.33 -26.57
C SER A 440 -23.00 0.26 -26.04
N HIS A 441 -23.05 0.73 -24.78
CA HIS A 441 -24.25 1.27 -24.14
C HIS A 441 -24.35 2.80 -24.15
N VAL A 442 -23.26 3.50 -24.48
CA VAL A 442 -23.18 4.99 -24.50
C VAL A 442 -23.22 5.54 -25.94
N SER A 443 -23.24 4.65 -26.94
CA SER A 443 -23.51 4.98 -28.35
C SER A 443 -25.00 4.84 -28.62
#